data_AF-A0A713UI99-F1
#
_entry.id   AF-A0A713UI99-F1
#
_cell.length_a   1.000
_cell.length_b   1.000
_cell.length_c   1.000
_cell.angle_alpha   90.00
_cell.angle_beta   90.00
_cell.angle_gamma   90.00
#
_symmetry.space_group_name_H-M   'P 1'
#
loop_
_entity.id
_entity.type
_entity.pdbx_description
1 polymer ?
#
loop_
_entity_poly.entity_id
_entity_poly.type
_entity_poly.pdbx_seq_one_letter_code
_entity_poly.pdbx_strand_id
1 'polypeptide(L)'
;YTTVPRTLTYISRILDYLGGTGQPLSQTYLALWCRVFDEGFVEIKDKDGFAYEAGFSGQRAVTTWTGRMRKLRDLGFITTKPGTSGEFQYVILLNPLTVIKELYEGKEKDERYNALVGRMQEVGAKWE
;
A
#
# COMPACT_ATOMS: atom_id res chain seq x y z
N TYR A 1 -1.74 -21.59 -2.87
CA TYR A 1 -0.99 -20.87 -3.91
C TYR A 1 -1.92 -19.81 -4.49
N THR A 2 -1.51 -18.55 -4.64
CA THR A 2 -2.35 -17.44 -5.14
C THR A 2 -1.56 -16.58 -6.14
N THR A 3 -2.25 -15.82 -6.97
CA THR A 3 -1.65 -14.90 -7.94
C THR A 3 -1.29 -13.58 -7.26
N VAL A 4 -0.05 -13.11 -7.47
CA VAL A 4 0.43 -11.83 -6.97
C VAL A 4 0.87 -10.97 -8.16
N PRO A 5 0.56 -9.65 -8.19
CA PRO A 5 1.04 -8.78 -9.25
C PRO A 5 2.56 -8.81 -9.36
N ARG A 6 3.08 -9.09 -10.55
CA ARG A 6 4.54 -9.18 -10.82
C ARG A 6 5.26 -7.83 -10.75
N THR A 7 4.52 -6.74 -10.55
CA THR A 7 4.99 -5.36 -10.34
C THR A 7 5.03 -4.97 -8.87
N LEU A 8 4.55 -5.82 -7.93
CA LEU A 8 4.36 -5.45 -6.52
C LEU A 8 5.66 -4.99 -5.85
N THR A 9 6.81 -5.59 -6.19
CA THR A 9 8.11 -5.19 -5.64
C THR A 9 8.53 -3.78 -6.05
N TYR A 10 8.16 -3.34 -7.26
CA TYR A 10 8.43 -1.98 -7.77
C TYR A 10 7.45 -0.97 -7.17
N ILE A 11 6.18 -1.36 -7.00
CA ILE A 11 5.19 -0.58 -6.24
C ILE A 11 5.68 -0.35 -4.81
N SER A 12 6.17 -1.39 -4.13
CA SER A 12 6.75 -1.29 -2.79
C SER A 12 7.92 -0.29 -2.73
N ARG A 13 8.80 -0.29 -3.74
CA ARG A 13 9.92 0.65 -3.80
C ARG A 13 9.47 2.10 -3.91
N ILE A 14 8.41 2.36 -4.69
CA ILE A 14 7.81 3.70 -4.82
C ILE A 14 7.11 4.09 -3.52
N LEU A 15 6.34 3.19 -2.90
CA LEU A 15 5.67 3.43 -1.62
C LEU A 15 6.65 3.85 -0.52
N ASP A 16 7.78 3.15 -0.37
CA ASP A 16 8.79 3.48 0.64
C ASP A 16 9.48 4.81 0.36
N TYR A 17 9.67 5.16 -0.92
CA TYR A 17 10.16 6.48 -1.30
C TYR A 17 9.17 7.60 -0.94
N LEU A 18 7.89 7.42 -1.26
CA LEU A 18 6.82 8.38 -0.96
C LEU A 18 6.54 8.51 0.55
N GLY A 19 6.80 7.44 1.32
CA GLY A 19 6.73 7.46 2.77
C GLY A 19 7.77 8.38 3.41
N GLY A 20 8.95 8.48 2.79
CA GLY A 20 10.09 9.22 3.31
C GLY A 20 10.96 8.42 4.28
N THR A 21 12.08 9.00 4.68
CA THR A 21 13.10 8.34 5.50
C THR A 21 12.53 7.81 6.82
N GLY A 22 12.74 6.52 7.09
CA GLY A 22 12.26 5.87 8.31
C GLY A 22 10.76 5.62 8.37
N GLN A 23 10.03 5.81 7.26
CA GLN A 23 8.58 5.58 7.18
C GLN A 23 8.21 4.54 6.11
N PRO A 24 8.73 3.29 6.20
CA PRO A 24 8.45 2.28 5.19
C PRO A 24 6.95 1.97 5.13
N LEU A 25 6.34 2.19 3.97
CA LEU A 25 4.90 1.97 3.72
C LEU A 25 4.63 0.60 3.11
N SER A 26 5.63 0.04 2.41
CA SER A 26 5.47 -1.19 1.62
C SER A 26 5.01 -2.38 2.46
N GLN A 27 5.57 -2.57 3.65
CA GLN A 27 5.19 -3.67 4.56
C GLN A 27 3.77 -3.51 5.08
N THR A 28 3.34 -2.28 5.39
CA THR A 28 1.95 -2.02 5.80
C THR A 28 0.99 -2.30 4.65
N TYR A 29 1.33 -1.87 3.44
CA TYR A 29 0.52 -2.13 2.26
C TYR A 29 0.47 -3.62 1.88
N LEU A 30 1.59 -4.33 2.01
CA LEU A 30 1.66 -5.77 1.78
C LEU A 30 0.81 -6.56 2.77
N ALA A 31 0.82 -6.19 4.06
CA ALA A 31 -0.03 -6.82 5.07
C ALA A 31 -1.53 -6.66 4.72
N LEU A 32 -1.94 -5.49 4.23
CA LEU A 32 -3.28 -5.30 3.67
C LEU A 32 -3.53 -6.20 2.46
N TRP A 33 -2.62 -6.17 1.47
CA TRP A 33 -2.74 -6.93 0.22
C TRP A 33 -2.89 -8.45 0.45
N CYS A 34 -2.18 -8.98 1.44
CA CYS A 34 -2.26 -10.40 1.83
C CYS A 34 -3.59 -10.77 2.49
N ARG A 35 -4.39 -9.80 2.92
CA ARG A 35 -5.71 -9.98 3.56
C ARG A 35 -6.88 -9.49 2.70
N VAL A 36 -6.59 -8.96 1.51
CA VAL A 36 -7.61 -8.60 0.51
C VAL A 36 -8.32 -9.85 0.01
N PHE A 37 -9.65 -9.78 0.01
CA PHE A 37 -10.49 -10.63 -0.82
C PHE A 37 -10.98 -9.84 -2.04
N ASP A 38 -11.17 -10.55 -3.16
CA ASP A 38 -11.66 -10.10 -4.47
C ASP A 38 -11.58 -8.60 -4.76
N GLU A 39 -12.58 -7.83 -4.34
CA GLU A 39 -12.81 -6.42 -4.69
C GLU A 39 -11.85 -5.41 -3.99
N GLY A 40 -10.67 -5.85 -3.54
CA GLY A 40 -9.72 -4.96 -2.87
C GLY A 40 -10.14 -4.61 -1.44
N PHE A 41 -11.11 -5.32 -0.85
CA PHE A 41 -11.69 -4.96 0.44
C PHE A 41 -11.06 -5.72 1.61
N VAL A 42 -10.86 -5.02 2.72
CA VAL A 42 -10.37 -5.56 3.99
C VAL A 42 -11.20 -5.02 5.15
N GLU A 43 -11.74 -5.93 5.97
CA GLU A 43 -12.33 -5.59 7.27
C GLU A 43 -11.30 -5.82 8.39
N ILE A 44 -10.90 -4.74 9.08
CA ILE A 44 -9.92 -4.77 10.16
C ILE A 44 -10.62 -4.81 11.51
N LYS A 45 -10.57 -5.99 12.16
CA LYS A 45 -11.05 -6.19 13.54
C LYS A 45 -9.92 -6.22 14.56
N ASP A 46 -8.76 -6.74 14.15
CA ASP A 46 -7.58 -6.91 15.00
C ASP A 46 -6.42 -6.05 14.47
N LYS A 47 -6.17 -4.91 15.11
CA LYS A 47 -5.10 -3.99 14.69
C LYS A 47 -3.71 -4.50 15.09
N ASP A 48 -3.62 -5.25 16.17
CA ASP A 48 -2.34 -5.78 16.66
C ASP A 48 -1.77 -6.79 15.66
N GLY A 49 -2.61 -7.66 15.10
CA GLY A 49 -2.22 -8.58 14.02
C GLY A 49 -1.69 -7.86 12.77
N PHE A 50 -2.37 -6.80 12.31
CA PHE A 50 -1.87 -6.00 11.17
C PHE A 50 -0.57 -5.25 11.48
N ALA A 51 -0.44 -4.71 12.69
CA ALA A 51 0.80 -4.05 13.10
C ALA A 51 1.97 -5.04 13.13
N TYR A 52 1.74 -6.26 13.64
CA TYR A 52 2.73 -7.33 13.67
C TYR A 52 3.14 -7.76 12.24
N GLU A 53 2.18 -8.02 11.36
CA GLU A 53 2.44 -8.40 9.96
C GLU A 53 3.18 -7.31 9.18
N ALA A 54 2.90 -6.04 9.48
CA ALA A 54 3.63 -4.90 8.92
C ALA A 54 5.05 -4.72 9.50
N GLY A 55 5.47 -5.61 10.43
CA GLY A 55 6.80 -5.62 11.04
C GLY A 55 6.97 -4.67 12.23
N PHE A 56 5.89 -4.16 12.81
CA PHE A 56 5.95 -3.29 13.98
C PHE A 56 5.78 -4.09 15.28
N SER A 57 6.52 -3.68 16.31
CA SER A 57 6.52 -4.34 17.62
C SER A 57 6.64 -3.33 18.77
N GLY A 58 6.41 -3.81 20.00
CA GLY A 58 6.47 -3.01 21.21
C GLY A 58 5.25 -2.12 21.45
N GLN A 59 5.32 -1.28 22.48
CA GLN A 59 4.17 -0.48 22.97
C GLN A 59 3.61 0.52 21.96
N ARG A 60 4.37 0.85 20.90
CA ARG A 60 3.96 1.79 19.85
C ARG A 60 3.64 1.12 18.52
N ALA A 61 3.53 -0.21 18.46
CA ALA A 61 3.31 -0.95 17.23
C ALA A 61 2.06 -0.47 16.49
N VAL A 62 0.89 -0.53 17.14
CA VAL A 62 -0.38 -0.09 16.56
C VAL A 62 -0.38 1.40 16.24
N THR A 63 0.21 2.25 17.08
CA THR A 63 0.33 3.69 16.81
C THR A 63 1.14 3.97 15.55
N THR A 64 2.27 3.27 15.38
CA THR A 64 3.15 3.40 14.21
C THR A 64 2.44 2.92 12.96
N TRP A 65 1.82 1.73 13.03
CA TRP A 65 0.99 1.18 11.97
C TRP A 65 -0.14 2.13 11.55
N THR A 66 -0.86 2.71 12.51
CA THR A 66 -1.92 3.70 12.26
C THR A 66 -1.38 4.92 11.51
N GLY A 67 -0.17 5.38 11.84
CA GLY A 67 0.50 6.46 11.10
C GLY A 67 0.80 6.08 9.64
N ARG A 68 1.20 4.83 9.37
CA ARG A 68 1.41 4.31 8.01
C ARG A 68 0.11 4.21 7.22
N MET A 69 -0.96 3.73 7.86
CA MET A 69 -2.29 3.65 7.27
C MET A 69 -2.81 5.04 6.86
N ARG A 70 -2.64 6.06 7.71
CA ARG A 70 -2.98 7.45 7.35
C ARG A 70 -2.19 7.91 6.12
N LYS A 71 -0.88 7.66 6.09
CA LYS A 71 -0.04 8.04 4.94
C LYS A 71 -0.46 7.33 3.64
N LEU A 72 -0.78 6.04 3.70
CA LEU A 72 -1.30 5.29 2.54
C LEU A 72 -2.62 5.87 2.03
N ARG A 73 -3.53 6.26 2.94
CA ARG A 73 -4.79 6.92 2.60
C ARG A 73 -4.55 8.29 1.97
N ASP A 74 -3.67 9.10 2.57
CA ASP A 74 -3.37 10.46 2.09
C ASP A 74 -2.68 10.44 0.71
N LEU A 75 -1.93 9.37 0.40
CA LEU A 75 -1.34 9.13 -0.92
C LEU A 75 -2.33 8.53 -1.93
N GLY A 76 -3.54 8.17 -1.53
CA GLY A 76 -4.56 7.60 -2.41
C GLY A 76 -4.43 6.10 -2.70
N PHE A 77 -3.55 5.36 -2.00
CA PHE A 77 -3.44 3.90 -2.21
C PHE A 77 -4.58 3.11 -1.57
N ILE A 78 -5.23 3.71 -0.55
CA ILE A 78 -6.37 3.12 0.14
C ILE A 78 -7.44 4.17 0.38
N THR A 79 -8.70 3.73 0.42
CA THR A 79 -9.80 4.49 1.01
C THR A 79 -10.30 3.78 2.26
N THR A 80 -10.86 4.54 3.20
CA THR A 80 -11.14 4.02 4.54
C THR A 80 -12.46 4.54 5.05
N LYS A 81 -13.24 3.70 5.73
CA LYS A 81 -14.46 4.09 6.42
C LYS A 81 -14.39 3.65 7.89
N PRO A 82 -14.74 4.54 8.84
CA PRO A 82 -14.73 4.19 10.26
C PRO A 82 -15.82 3.17 10.59
N GLY A 83 -15.60 2.44 11.69
CA GLY A 83 -16.61 1.63 12.36
C GLY A 83 -16.34 1.54 13.86
N THR A 84 -16.95 0.57 14.55
CA THR A 84 -16.78 0.32 15.99
C THR A 84 -15.33 0.04 16.39
N SER A 85 -14.52 -0.52 15.47
CA SER A 85 -13.09 -0.80 15.69
C SER A 85 -12.18 0.39 15.34
N GLY A 86 -12.73 1.54 14.94
CA GLY A 86 -12.00 2.80 14.69
C GLY A 86 -11.92 3.19 13.21
N GLU A 87 -11.05 4.18 12.91
CA GLU A 87 -11.02 4.86 11.59
C GLU A 87 -10.66 3.95 10.39
N PHE A 88 -10.02 2.81 10.65
CA PHE A 88 -9.55 1.86 9.63
C PHE A 88 -10.30 0.53 9.65
N GLN A 89 -11.53 0.45 10.21
CA GLN A 89 -12.26 -0.82 10.24
C GLN A 89 -12.58 -1.33 8.83
N TYR A 90 -12.91 -0.45 7.89
CA TYR A 90 -13.22 -0.84 6.52
C TYR A 90 -12.24 -0.15 5.58
N VAL A 91 -11.50 -0.93 4.81
CA VAL A 91 -10.45 -0.44 3.91
C VAL A 91 -10.66 -1.01 2.51
N ILE A 92 -10.56 -0.16 1.50
CA ILE A 92 -10.52 -0.56 0.09
C ILE A 92 -9.14 -0.19 -0.46
N LEU A 93 -8.43 -1.15 -1.02
CA LEU A 93 -7.19 -0.93 -1.76
C LEU A 93 -7.54 -0.52 -3.18
N LEU A 94 -7.00 0.62 -3.60
CA LEU A 94 -7.13 1.10 -4.97
C LEU A 94 -6.05 0.48 -5.84
N ASN A 95 -6.27 0.42 -7.16
CA ASN A 95 -5.28 -0.10 -8.10
C ASN A 95 -3.98 0.73 -7.96
N PRO A 96 -2.88 0.13 -7.47
CA PRO A 96 -1.66 0.89 -7.18
C PRO A 96 -1.02 1.46 -8.45
N LEU A 97 -1.21 0.83 -9.61
CA LEU A 97 -0.67 1.34 -10.87
C LEU A 97 -1.36 2.64 -11.26
N THR A 98 -2.69 2.69 -11.19
CA THR A 98 -3.48 3.90 -11.46
C THR A 98 -3.07 5.03 -10.51
N VAL A 99 -2.98 4.75 -9.20
CA VAL A 99 -2.56 5.73 -8.19
C VAL A 99 -1.15 6.27 -8.47
N ILE A 100 -0.20 5.40 -8.82
CA ILE A 100 1.18 5.83 -9.14
C ILE A 100 1.20 6.69 -10.41
N LYS A 101 0.42 6.33 -11.43
CA LYS A 101 0.32 7.12 -12.67
C LYS A 101 -0.13 8.56 -12.38
N GLU A 102 -1.17 8.71 -11.57
CA GLU A 102 -1.71 10.00 -11.13
C GLU A 102 -0.71 10.78 -10.26
N LEU A 103 -0.07 10.11 -9.29
CA LEU A 103 0.91 10.75 -8.41
C LEU A 103 2.10 11.36 -9.16
N TYR A 104 2.46 10.77 -10.31
CA TYR A 104 3.54 11.26 -11.17
C TYR A 104 3.03 12.15 -12.31
N GLU A 105 1.73 12.44 -12.42
CA GLU A 105 1.21 13.35 -13.42
C GLU A 105 1.74 14.78 -13.19
N GLY A 106 2.23 15.43 -14.25
CA GLY A 106 2.86 16.75 -14.16
C GLY A 106 4.19 16.80 -13.40
N LYS A 107 4.74 15.65 -12.98
CA LYS A 107 6.05 15.55 -12.30
C LYS A 107 7.08 14.87 -13.20
N GLU A 108 8.35 15.14 -12.92
CA GLU A 108 9.46 14.43 -13.56
C GLU A 108 9.37 12.92 -13.26
N LYS A 109 9.58 12.11 -14.29
CA LYS A 109 9.57 10.64 -14.18
C LYS A 109 10.95 10.18 -13.72
N ASP A 110 11.08 9.98 -12.41
CA ASP A 110 12.31 9.53 -11.78
C ASP A 110 12.67 8.06 -12.12
N GLU A 111 13.84 7.62 -11.62
CA GLU A 111 14.35 6.25 -11.79
C GLU A 111 13.35 5.17 -11.35
N ARG A 112 12.54 5.41 -10.31
CA ARG A 112 11.63 4.42 -9.73
C ARG A 112 10.41 4.25 -10.62
N TYR A 113 9.86 5.35 -11.13
CA TYR A 113 8.77 5.32 -12.10
C TYR A 113 9.20 4.60 -13.38
N ASN A 114 10.37 4.94 -13.92
CA ASN A 114 10.88 4.33 -15.15
C ASN A 114 11.16 2.83 -14.94
N ALA A 115 11.68 2.43 -13.78
CA ALA A 115 11.86 1.02 -13.43
C ALA A 115 10.52 0.26 -13.35
N LEU A 116 9.47 0.86 -12.79
CA LEU A 116 8.12 0.28 -12.78
C LEU A 116 7.60 0.09 -14.21
N VAL A 117 7.71 1.11 -15.08
CA VAL A 117 7.26 1.04 -16.47
C VAL A 117 8.00 -0.06 -17.24
N GLY A 118 9.32 -0.15 -17.08
CA GLY A 118 10.11 -1.22 -17.70
C GLY A 118 9.64 -2.61 -17.25
N ARG A 119 9.37 -2.78 -15.94
CA ARG A 119 8.81 -4.03 -15.43
C ARG A 119 7.41 -4.32 -15.98
N MET A 120 6.57 -3.30 -16.09
CA MET A 120 5.22 -3.45 -16.66
C MET A 120 5.27 -3.95 -18.10
N GLN A 121 6.17 -3.42 -18.93
CA GLN A 121 6.37 -3.87 -20.31
C GLN A 121 6.83 -5.34 -20.36
N GLU A 122 7.80 -5.71 -19.53
CA GLU A 122 8.35 -7.07 -19.46
C GLU A 122 7.27 -8.11 -19.10
N VAL A 123 6.36 -7.77 -18.19
CA VAL A 123 5.33 -8.69 -17.70
C VAL A 123 3.97 -8.53 -18.38
N GLY A 124 3.83 -7.60 -19.33
CA GLY A 124 2.57 -7.29 -20.00
C GLY A 124 1.51 -6.65 -19.09
N ALA A 125 1.92 -5.97 -18.01
CA ALA A 125 1.00 -5.23 -17.16
C ALA A 125 0.58 -3.91 -17.82
N LYS A 126 -0.64 -3.48 -17.52
CA LYS A 126 -1.22 -2.23 -18.00
C LYS A 126 -1.59 -1.34 -16.82
N TRP A 127 -1.80 -0.06 -17.09
CA TRP A 127 -2.26 0.88 -16.07
C TRP A 127 -3.72 0.61 -15.63
N GLU A 128 -4.43 -0.25 -16.37
CA GLU A 128 -5.80 -0.75 -16.16
C GLU A 128 -5.91 -2.22 -16.58
#